data_AF-A0A368FET3-F1
#
_entry.id   AF-A0A368FET3-F1
#
_cell.length_a   1.000
_cell.length_b   1.000
_cell.length_c   1.000
_cell.angle_alpha   90.00
_cell.angle_beta   90.00
_cell.angle_gamma   90.00
#
_symmetry.space_group_name_H-M   'P 1'
#
loop_
_entity.id
_entity.type
_entity.pdbx_description
1 polymer ?
#
loop_
_entity_poly.entity_id
_entity_poly.type
_entity_poly.pdbx_seq_one_letter_code
_entity_poly.pdbx_strand_id
1 'polypeptide(L)'
;MNLVRSSLPLMAQGIVLLPTDLLTIHNLTADKVYNKKNREAVVALVKDLVQVASSHLAASRTVYPSIPRALCPSLAAPASVIEYIISNVEKAKYDLYDPRLQRRSPFLMWSLLYKHVLGRY
;
A
#
# COMPACT_ATOMS: atom_id res chain seq x y z
N MET A 1 -2.09 -4.30 0.09
CA MET A 1 -2.11 -2.82 0.02
C MET A 1 -3.49 -2.18 0.08
N ASN A 2 -4.56 -2.82 -0.42
CA ASN A 2 -5.93 -2.33 -0.17
C ASN A 2 -6.19 -2.11 1.33
N LEU A 3 -5.64 -2.95 2.21
CA LEU A 3 -5.66 -2.79 3.67
C LEU A 3 -5.19 -1.42 4.16
N VAL A 4 -4.14 -0.83 3.59
CA VAL A 4 -3.62 0.50 4.01
C VAL A 4 -4.55 1.62 3.55
N ARG A 5 -5.19 1.44 2.39
CA ARG A 5 -6.11 2.42 1.82
C ARG A 5 -7.51 2.33 2.43
N SER A 6 -7.91 1.13 2.83
CA SER A 6 -9.21 0.83 3.41
C SER A 6 -9.21 0.88 4.94
N SER A 7 -8.05 0.80 5.61
CA SER A 7 -7.97 0.87 7.08
C SER A 7 -8.54 2.18 7.62
N LEU A 8 -8.28 3.34 6.99
CA LEU A 8 -8.86 4.62 7.40
C LEU A 8 -10.39 4.68 7.31
N PRO A 9 -11.01 4.45 6.13
CA PRO A 9 -12.47 4.51 6.01
C PRO A 9 -13.19 3.33 6.70
N LEU A 10 -12.55 2.17 6.84
CA LEU A 10 -13.13 1.01 7.55
C LEU A 10 -12.90 1.06 9.07
N MET A 11 -11.81 1.69 9.55
CA MET A 11 -11.66 2.02 10.98
C MET A 11 -12.68 3.06 11.41
N ALA A 12 -13.07 4.00 10.54
CA ALA A 12 -14.19 4.90 10.81
C ALA A 12 -15.54 4.15 10.95
N GLN A 13 -15.60 2.90 10.49
CA GLN A 13 -16.75 1.99 10.61
C GLN A 13 -16.53 0.88 11.66
N GLY A 14 -15.45 0.92 12.44
CA GLY A 14 -15.16 -0.06 13.50
C GLY A 14 -14.57 -1.40 13.02
N ILE A 15 -14.23 -1.54 11.74
CA ILE A 15 -13.66 -2.77 11.18
C ILE A 15 -12.13 -2.63 11.09
N VAL A 16 -11.43 -3.32 11.98
CA VAL A 16 -9.96 -3.32 12.06
C VAL A 16 -9.42 -4.37 11.10
N LEU A 17 -9.11 -3.94 9.88
CA LEU A 17 -8.46 -4.78 8.86
C LEU A 17 -6.92 -4.81 9.01
N LEU A 18 -6.39 -4.23 10.09
CA LEU A 18 -4.96 -4.30 10.39
C LEU A 18 -4.62 -5.71 10.91
N PRO A 19 -3.54 -6.34 10.42
CA PRO A 19 -3.11 -7.64 10.93
C PRO A 19 -2.92 -7.56 12.44
N THR A 20 -3.65 -8.39 13.19
CA THR A 20 -3.58 -8.44 14.66
C THR A 20 -2.16 -8.71 15.15
N ASP A 21 -1.36 -9.44 14.36
CA ASP A 21 0.04 -9.75 14.67
C ASP A 21 0.94 -8.52 14.64
N LEU A 22 0.71 -7.57 13.72
CA LEU A 22 1.48 -6.32 13.69
C LEU A 22 1.03 -5.35 14.79
N LEU A 23 -0.25 -5.38 15.15
CA LEU A 23 -0.78 -4.58 16.27
C LEU A 23 -0.20 -5.01 17.62
N THR A 24 -0.06 -6.32 17.86
CA THR A 24 0.52 -6.85 19.09
C THR A 24 2.03 -6.57 19.19
N ILE A 25 2.77 -6.71 18.08
CA ILE A 25 4.21 -6.37 18.03
C ILE A 25 4.47 -4.92 18.43
N HIS A 26 3.63 -3.99 17.98
CA HIS A 26 3.76 -2.56 18.27
C HIS A 26 3.01 -2.10 19.53
N ASN A 27 2.47 -3.03 20.34
CA ASN A 27 1.65 -2.75 21.54
C ASN A 27 0.47 -1.78 21.29
N LEU A 28 -0.08 -1.82 20.08
CA LEU A 28 -1.17 -0.97 19.63
C LEU A 28 -2.50 -1.71 19.72
N THR A 29 -3.46 -1.12 20.43
CA THR A 29 -4.87 -1.53 20.39
C THR A 29 -5.59 -0.69 19.35
N ALA A 30 -6.57 -1.25 18.65
CA ALA A 30 -7.36 -0.53 17.63
C ALA A 30 -7.91 0.81 18.13
N ASP A 31 -8.38 0.88 19.38
CA ASP A 31 -8.83 2.11 20.05
C ASP A 31 -7.74 3.17 20.24
N LYS A 32 -6.49 2.76 20.45
CA LYS A 32 -5.35 3.69 20.61
C LYS A 32 -4.99 4.32 19.27
N VAL A 33 -5.03 3.53 18.19
CA VAL A 33 -4.87 4.04 16.82
C VAL A 33 -6.01 5.01 16.50
N TYR A 34 -7.26 4.65 16.83
CA TYR A 34 -8.42 5.54 16.59
C TYR A 34 -8.30 6.90 17.31
N ASN A 35 -7.91 6.90 18.58
CA ASN A 35 -7.72 8.12 19.38
C ASN A 35 -6.44 8.92 19.04
N LYS A 36 -5.72 8.58 17.97
CA LYS A 36 -4.43 9.18 17.58
C LYS A 36 -3.38 9.15 18.72
N LYS A 37 -3.53 8.23 19.68
CA LYS A 37 -2.55 8.03 20.74
C LYS A 37 -1.41 7.17 20.17
N ASN A 38 -0.16 7.56 20.44
CA ASN A 38 1.07 6.89 19.96
C ASN A 38 1.28 6.94 18.44
N ARG A 39 1.39 8.15 17.88
CA ARG A 39 1.66 8.37 16.44
C ARG A 39 2.94 7.70 15.95
N GLU A 40 3.96 7.60 16.79
CA GLU A 40 5.24 6.97 16.44
C GLU A 40 5.13 5.45 16.23
N ALA A 41 4.37 4.76 17.09
CA ALA A 41 4.12 3.33 16.94
C ALA A 41 3.30 3.03 15.68
N VAL A 42 2.36 3.92 15.33
CA VAL A 42 1.57 3.81 14.10
C VAL A 42 2.47 3.97 12.87
N VAL A 43 3.40 4.94 12.90
CA VAL A 43 4.40 5.13 11.84
C VAL A 43 5.29 3.89 11.67
N ALA A 44 5.73 3.26 12.77
CA ALA A 44 6.53 2.04 12.72
C ALA A 44 5.75 0.87 12.10
N LEU A 45 4.48 0.69 12.48
CA LEU A 45 3.61 -0.32 11.90
C LEU A 45 3.41 -0.13 10.39
N VAL A 46 3.24 1.11 9.93
CA VAL A 46 3.11 1.42 8.50
C VAL A 46 4.41 1.12 7.74
N LYS A 47 5.57 1.40 8.34
CA LYS A 47 6.87 1.05 7.74
C LYS A 47 6.99 -0.45 7.53
N ASP A 48 6.66 -1.25 8.53
CA ASP A 48 6.72 -2.71 8.42
C ASP A 48 5.77 -3.23 7.33
N LEU A 49 4.54 -2.69 7.27
CA LEU A 49 3.59 -3.03 6.20
C LEU A 49 4.11 -2.66 4.81
N VAL A 50 4.73 -1.49 4.66
CA VAL A 50 5.34 -1.07 3.39
C VAL A 50 6.52 -1.96 3.03
N GLN A 51 7.33 -2.37 4.00
CA GLN A 51 8.48 -3.25 3.79
C GLN A 51 8.06 -4.66 3.35
N VAL A 52 7.00 -5.21 3.94
CA VAL A 52 6.42 -6.48 3.49
C VAL A 52 5.81 -6.33 2.10
N ALA A 53 5.10 -5.23 1.83
CA ALA A 53 4.53 -5.00 0.50
C ALA A 53 5.61 -4.85 -0.58
N SER A 54 6.72 -4.18 -0.27
CA SER A 54 7.84 -3.97 -1.21
C SER A 54 8.61 -5.26 -1.46
N SER A 55 8.80 -6.11 -0.45
CA SER A 55 9.45 -7.42 -0.62
C SER A 55 8.62 -8.34 -1.51
N HIS A 56 7.28 -8.37 -1.34
CA HIS A 56 6.39 -9.12 -2.22
C HIS A 56 6.38 -8.57 -3.65
N LEU A 57 6.47 -7.25 -3.83
CA LEU A 57 6.57 -6.64 -5.16
C LEU A 57 7.89 -7.04 -5.84
N ALA A 58 9.01 -7.01 -5.11
CA ALA A 58 10.30 -7.45 -5.61
C ALA A 58 10.28 -8.93 -6.02
N ALA A 59 9.69 -9.80 -5.19
CA ALA A 59 9.51 -11.21 -5.51
C ALA A 59 8.59 -11.44 -6.73
N SER A 60 7.55 -10.62 -6.93
CA SER A 60 6.72 -10.70 -8.13
C SER A 60 7.50 -10.32 -9.40
N ARG A 61 8.43 -9.36 -9.32
CA ARG A 61 9.29 -8.95 -10.45
C ARG A 61 10.31 -10.02 -10.86
N THR A 62 10.72 -10.92 -9.97
CA THR A 62 11.61 -12.03 -10.36
C THR A 62 10.88 -13.09 -11.17
N VAL A 63 9.55 -13.22 -11.00
CA VAL A 63 8.70 -14.13 -11.76
C VAL A 63 8.29 -13.54 -13.11
N TYR A 64 8.39 -12.22 -13.30
CA TYR A 64 8.10 -11.53 -14.56
C TYR A 64 8.57 -12.23 -15.86
N PRO A 65 9.85 -12.66 -16.00
CA PRO A 65 10.35 -13.23 -17.25
C PRO A 65 9.66 -14.53 -17.66
N SER A 66 8.97 -15.23 -16.76
CA SER A 66 8.22 -16.45 -17.08
C SER A 66 6.77 -16.18 -17.51
N ILE A 67 6.30 -14.92 -17.48
CA ILE A 67 4.91 -14.57 -17.74
C ILE A 67 4.70 -14.21 -19.23
N PRO A 68 3.67 -14.77 -19.90
CA PRO A 68 3.30 -14.38 -21.26
C PRO A 68 2.98 -12.88 -21.38
N ARG A 69 3.49 -12.23 -22.43
CA ARG A 69 3.28 -10.79 -22.68
C ARG A 69 1.82 -10.35 -22.73
N ALA A 70 0.92 -11.25 -23.14
CA ALA A 70 -0.53 -11.00 -23.19
C ALA A 70 -1.15 -10.77 -21.79
N LEU A 71 -0.54 -11.30 -20.73
CA LEU A 71 -1.04 -11.18 -19.35
C LEU A 71 -0.40 -10.01 -18.59
N CYS A 72 0.72 -9.47 -19.08
CA CYS A 72 1.42 -8.32 -18.46
C CYS A 72 0.53 -7.09 -18.22
N PRO A 73 -0.39 -6.68 -19.12
CA PRO A 73 -1.25 -5.51 -18.89
C PRO A 73 -2.17 -5.70 -17.67
N SER A 74 -2.64 -6.92 -17.44
CA SER A 74 -3.52 -7.24 -16.31
C SER A 74 -2.79 -7.14 -14.96
N LEU A 75 -1.48 -7.40 -14.96
CA LEU A 75 -0.59 -7.29 -13.79
C LEU A 75 -0.03 -5.87 -13.60
N ALA A 76 0.05 -5.08 -14.68
CA ALA A 76 0.50 -3.69 -14.62
C ALA A 76 -0.41 -2.77 -13.83
N ALA A 77 -1.72 -2.96 -13.93
CA ALA A 77 -2.71 -2.22 -13.16
C ALA A 77 -2.47 -2.32 -11.64
N PRO A 78 -2.48 -3.52 -11.03
CA PRO A 78 -2.25 -3.66 -9.59
C PRO A 78 -0.83 -3.26 -9.19
N ALA A 79 0.20 -3.58 -9.97
CA ALA A 79 1.58 -3.21 -9.66
C ALA A 79 1.76 -1.68 -9.58
N SER A 80 1.24 -0.94 -10.55
CA SER A 80 1.34 0.54 -10.60
C SER A 80 0.57 1.20 -9.46
N VAL A 81 -0.58 0.64 -9.06
CA VAL A 81 -1.33 1.12 -7.90
C VAL A 81 -0.51 0.94 -6.62
N ILE A 82 0.13 -0.22 -6.45
CA ILE A 82 0.95 -0.53 -5.26
C ILE A 82 2.16 0.41 -5.21
N GLU A 83 2.89 0.58 -6.31
CA GLU A 83 4.02 1.53 -6.41
C GLU A 83 3.61 2.96 -6.05
N TYR A 84 2.45 3.41 -6.56
CA TYR A 84 1.93 4.74 -6.26
C TYR A 84 1.63 4.91 -4.77
N ILE A 85 1.02 3.91 -4.13
CA ILE A 85 0.72 3.95 -2.70
C ILE A 85 2.01 3.94 -1.88
N ILE A 86 3.00 3.10 -2.22
CA ILE A 86 4.31 3.08 -1.53
C ILE A 86 4.96 4.47 -1.60
N SER A 87 5.04 5.05 -2.80
CA SER A 87 5.62 6.39 -3.00
C SER A 87 4.88 7.47 -2.23
N ASN A 88 3.54 7.40 -2.14
CA ASN A 88 2.75 8.35 -1.37
C ASN A 88 2.95 8.20 0.14
N VAL A 89 3.05 6.96 0.64
CA VAL A 89 3.30 6.69 2.06
C VAL A 89 4.69 7.19 2.46
N GLU A 90 5.70 6.98 1.63
CA GLU A 90 7.05 7.52 1.83
C GLU A 90 7.06 9.06 1.87
N LYS A 91 6.36 9.71 0.92
CA LYS A 91 6.22 11.17 0.87
C LYS A 91 5.46 11.73 2.08
N ALA A 92 4.50 10.99 2.62
CA ALA A 92 3.76 11.33 3.82
C ALA A 92 4.53 11.00 5.12
N LYS A 93 5.82 10.61 5.02
CA LYS A 93 6.64 10.17 6.17
C LYS A 93 5.96 9.07 6.99
N TYR A 94 5.24 8.17 6.32
CA TYR A 94 4.50 7.06 6.93
C TYR A 94 3.37 7.49 7.87
N ASP A 95 2.89 8.74 7.75
CA ASP A 95 1.74 9.21 8.51
C ASP A 95 0.45 8.63 7.94
N LEU A 96 -0.21 7.78 8.73
CA LEU A 96 -1.45 7.12 8.36
C LEU A 96 -2.63 8.09 8.20
N TYR A 97 -2.57 9.27 8.82
CA TYR A 97 -3.69 10.22 8.82
C TYR A 97 -3.61 11.28 7.72
N ASP A 98 -2.58 11.27 6.88
CA ASP A 98 -2.43 12.27 5.83
C ASP A 98 -3.50 12.05 4.73
N PRO A 99 -4.33 13.06 4.40
CA PRO A 99 -5.34 12.95 3.34
C PRO A 99 -4.73 12.60 1.96
N ARG A 100 -3.43 12.78 1.75
CA ARG A 100 -2.71 12.39 0.54
C ARG A 100 -2.75 10.88 0.29
N LEU A 101 -2.80 10.04 1.33
CA LEU A 101 -2.93 8.58 1.15
C LEU A 101 -4.31 8.17 0.61
N GLN A 102 -5.34 8.94 0.91
CA GLN A 102 -6.72 8.67 0.47
C GLN A 102 -6.98 9.12 -0.97
N ARG A 103 -6.15 10.01 -1.51
CA ARG A 103 -6.30 10.50 -2.90
C ARG A 103 -6.10 9.37 -3.91
N ARG A 104 -6.93 9.36 -4.95
CA ARG A 104 -6.77 8.47 -6.11
C ARG A 104 -5.62 8.98 -6.96
N SER A 105 -4.82 8.09 -7.55
CA SER A 105 -3.75 8.46 -8.47
C SER A 105 -4.34 9.14 -9.72
N PRO A 106 -4.17 10.46 -9.89
CA PRO A 106 -4.77 11.16 -11.03
C PRO A 106 -4.13 10.74 -12.37
N PHE A 107 -2.88 10.26 -12.33
CA PHE A 107 -2.10 9.87 -13.51
C PHE A 107 -1.95 8.35 -13.69
N LEU A 108 -2.74 7.54 -12.99
CA LEU A 108 -2.67 6.07 -13.11
C LEU A 108 -2.84 5.63 -14.56
N MET A 109 -3.83 6.19 -15.25
CA MET A 109 -4.18 5.81 -16.62
C MET A 109 -3.04 6.12 -17.60
N TRP A 110 -2.35 7.24 -17.42
CA TRP A 110 -1.16 7.60 -18.20
C TRP A 110 0.03 6.68 -17.92
N SER A 111 0.28 6.32 -16.65
CA SER A 111 1.33 5.37 -16.32
C SER A 111 1.07 3.97 -16.90
N LEU A 112 -0.20 3.54 -16.96
CA LEU A 112 -0.59 2.25 -17.51
C LEU A 112 -0.47 2.21 -19.03
N LEU A 113 -0.88 3.28 -19.71
CA LEU A 113 -0.69 3.41 -21.15
C LEU A 113 0.80 3.38 -21.51
N TYR A 114 1.64 4.11 -20.78
CA TYR A 114 3.09 4.09 -20.98
C TYR A 114 3.67 2.68 -20.79
N LYS A 115 3.30 2.01 -19.70
CA LYS A 115 3.74 0.64 -19.39
C LYS A 115 3.26 -0.39 -20.44
N HIS A 116 2.03 -0.25 -20.92
CA HIS A 116 1.47 -1.07 -21.99
C HIS A 116 2.27 -0.93 -23.29
N VAL A 117 2.60 0.30 -23.68
CA VAL A 117 3.40 0.58 -24.89
C VAL A 117 4.82 0.03 -24.77
N LEU A 118 5.44 0.07 -23.58
CA LEU A 118 6.77 -0.50 -23.36
C LEU A 118 6.78 -2.02 -23.14
N GLY A 119 5.62 -2.68 -23.08
CA GLY A 119 5.53 -4.10 -22.75
C GLY A 119 6.11 -4.46 -21.38
N ARG A 120 6.12 -3.50 -20.44
CA ARG A 120 6.63 -3.64 -19.07
C ARG A 120 5.49 -3.38 -18.09
N TYR A 121 5.58 -3.93 -16.87
CA TYR A 121 4.61 -3.66 -15.81
C TYR A 121 5.25 -3.15 -14.52
#